data_AF-A0A7C4CUV1-F1
#
_entry.id   AF-A0A7C4CUV1-F1
#
_cell.length_a   1.000
_cell.length_b   1.000
_cell.length_c   1.000
_cell.angle_alpha   90.00
_cell.angle_beta   90.00
_cell.angle_gamma   90.00
#
_symmetry.space_group_name_H-M   'P 1'
#
loop_
_entity.id
_entity.type
_entity.pdbx_description
1 polymer ?
#
loop_
_entity_poly.entity_id
_entity_poly.type
_entity_poly.pdbx_seq_one_letter_code
_entity_poly.pdbx_strand_id
1 'polypeptide(L)'
;MKPESDGVFKAIIEKVKPYFKEGVGGHDWLHVERVYNLCVRIGMKEGADLDVVRAAAILHDVGIPMEIKRGVNHAEEGVKIALKILKEAGFPADKVDQVVYA
;
A
#
# COMPACT_ATOMS: atom_id res chain seq x y z
N MET A 1 -13.40 0.78 14.82
CA MET A 1 -12.20 0.06 14.36
C MET A 1 -11.40 -0.36 15.59
N LYS A 2 -10.70 -1.50 15.58
CA LYS A 2 -9.93 -1.90 16.76
C LYS A 2 -8.70 -0.99 16.91
N PRO A 3 -8.31 -0.56 18.12
CA PRO A 3 -7.19 0.38 18.32
C PRO A 3 -5.85 -0.11 17.74
N GLU A 4 -5.63 -1.43 17.77
CA GLU A 4 -4.45 -2.10 17.21
C GLU A 4 -4.32 -1.97 15.68
N SER A 5 -5.45 -1.99 14.96
CA SER A 5 -5.47 -1.81 13.50
C SER A 5 -5.10 -0.39 13.08
N ASP A 6 -5.44 0.63 13.87
CA ASP A 6 -5.07 2.02 13.58
C ASP A 6 -3.55 2.25 13.68
N GLY A 7 -2.88 1.57 14.61
CA GLY A 7 -1.43 1.64 14.78
C GLY A 7 -0.66 1.05 13.58
N VAL A 8 -1.08 -0.12 13.11
CA VAL A 8 -0.46 -0.79 11.95
C VAL A 8 -0.59 0.06 10.68
N PHE A 9 -1.80 0.54 10.37
CA PHE A 9 -2.02 1.35 9.17
C PHE A 9 -1.29 2.69 9.23
N LYS A 10 -1.21 3.31 10.40
CA LYS A 10 -0.39 4.52 10.58
C LYS A 10 1.09 4.25 10.25
N ALA A 11 1.64 3.15 10.75
CA ALA A 11 3.02 2.76 10.49
C ALA A 11 3.28 2.47 8.99
N ILE A 12 2.35 1.81 8.31
CA ILE A 12 2.42 1.60 6.85
C ILE A 12 2.46 2.95 6.13
N ILE A 13 1.53 3.85 6.43
CA ILE A 13 1.43 5.17 5.79
C ILE A 13 2.71 5.99 5.99
N GLU A 14 3.25 6.01 7.21
CA GLU A 14 4.50 6.72 7.52
C GLU A 14 5.70 6.19 6.72
N LYS A 15 5.76 4.87 6.49
CA LYS A 15 6.81 4.23 5.67
C LYS A 15 6.61 4.45 4.17
N VAL A 16 5.37 4.59 3.71
CA VAL A 16 5.02 4.71 2.28
C VAL A 16 5.10 6.15 1.77
N LYS A 17 4.70 7.14 2.57
CA LYS A 17 4.71 8.57 2.16
C LYS A 17 6.03 9.05 1.54
N PRO A 18 7.23 8.67 2.02
CA PRO A 18 8.50 9.08 1.42
C PRO A 18 8.67 8.69 -0.05
N TYR A 19 8.05 7.58 -0.50
CA TYR A 19 8.14 7.12 -1.89
C TYR A 19 7.43 8.05 -2.87
N PHE A 20 6.42 8.79 -2.40
CA PHE A 20 5.58 9.66 -3.24
C PHE A 20 5.91 11.15 -3.14
N LYS A 21 7.01 11.53 -2.47
CA LYS A 21 7.39 12.94 -2.24
C LYS A 21 7.67 13.73 -3.53
N GLU A 22 8.19 13.06 -4.55
CA GLU A 22 8.55 13.70 -5.83
C GLU A 22 7.35 13.78 -6.79
N GLY A 23 6.18 13.20 -6.43
CA GLY A 23 4.94 13.30 -7.20
C GLY A 23 5.06 12.87 -8.66
N VAL A 24 5.84 11.82 -8.91
CA VAL A 24 6.28 11.50 -10.27
C VAL A 24 5.13 10.94 -11.11
N GLY A 25 4.91 11.50 -12.30
CA GLY A 25 3.92 11.00 -13.26
C GLY A 25 2.46 11.09 -12.78
N GLY A 26 2.15 11.91 -11.77
CA GLY A 26 0.81 11.98 -11.17
C GLY A 26 0.55 10.94 -10.07
N HIS A 27 1.55 10.12 -9.75
CA HIS A 27 1.52 9.16 -8.64
C HIS A 27 2.07 9.83 -7.38
N ASP A 28 1.31 10.78 -6.84
CA ASP A 28 1.60 11.42 -5.56
C ASP A 28 0.77 10.80 -4.42
N TRP A 29 0.98 11.29 -3.20
CA TRP A 29 0.20 10.82 -2.06
C TRP A 29 -1.31 11.08 -2.21
N LEU A 30 -1.70 12.14 -2.92
CA LEU A 30 -3.12 12.46 -3.14
C LEU A 30 -3.78 11.44 -4.07
N HIS A 31 -3.04 10.93 -5.07
CA HIS A 31 -3.48 9.81 -5.89
C HIS A 31 -3.75 8.57 -5.04
N VAL A 32 -2.78 8.17 -4.21
CA VAL A 32 -2.93 7.04 -3.29
C VAL A 32 -4.13 7.22 -2.35
N GLU A 33 -4.34 8.43 -1.82
CA GLU A 33 -5.47 8.72 -0.93
C GLU A 33 -6.83 8.62 -1.64
N ARG A 34 -6.94 9.09 -2.89
CA ARG A 34 -8.17 8.93 -3.69
C ARG A 34 -8.48 7.46 -3.97
N VAL A 35 -7.47 6.69 -4.38
CA VAL A 35 -7.59 5.25 -4.65
C VAL A 35 -7.99 4.52 -3.37
N TYR A 36 -7.31 4.77 -2.25
CA TYR A 36 -7.65 4.22 -0.94
C TYR A 36 -9.12 4.44 -0.57
N ASN A 37 -9.61 5.68 -0.67
CA ASN A 37 -10.99 6.02 -0.32
C ASN A 37 -12.01 5.30 -1.22
N LEU A 38 -11.71 5.14 -2.50
CA LEU A 38 -12.55 4.40 -3.44
C LEU A 38 -12.56 2.90 -3.10
N CYS A 39 -11.38 2.30 -2.92
CA CYS A 39 -11.23 0.88 -2.58
C CYS A 39 -11.96 0.53 -1.28
N VAL A 40 -11.84 1.36 -0.23
CA VAL A 40 -12.56 1.14 1.03
C VAL A 40 -14.08 1.16 0.82
N ARG A 41 -14.61 2.11 0.05
CA ARG A 41 -16.05 2.19 -0.24
C ARG A 41 -16.55 0.96 -1.00
N ILE A 42 -15.78 0.47 -1.96
CA ILE A 42 -16.12 -0.74 -2.71
C ILE A 42 -16.03 -1.96 -1.80
N GLY A 43 -14.92 -2.13 -1.09
CA GLY A 43 -14.69 -3.26 -0.19
C GLY A 43 -15.76 -3.39 0.90
N MET A 44 -16.25 -2.27 1.43
CA MET A 44 -17.38 -2.27 2.37
C MET A 44 -18.68 -2.80 1.75
N LYS A 45 -18.96 -2.47 0.49
CA LYS A 45 -20.18 -2.91 -0.21
C LYS A 45 -20.10 -4.38 -0.62
N GLU A 46 -18.91 -4.82 -1.03
CA GLU A 46 -18.66 -6.19 -1.50
C GLU A 46 -18.40 -7.17 -0.34
N GLY A 47 -18.31 -6.69 0.91
CA GLY A 47 -17.98 -7.54 2.06
C GLY A 47 -16.54 -8.06 2.05
N ALA A 48 -15.62 -7.33 1.41
CA ALA A 48 -14.21 -7.70 1.32
C ALA A 48 -13.48 -7.53 2.67
N ASP A 49 -12.35 -8.20 2.82
CA ASP A 49 -11.44 -7.97 3.94
C ASP A 49 -10.81 -6.57 3.84
N LEU A 50 -11.31 -5.65 4.66
CA LEU A 50 -10.87 -4.26 4.61
C LEU A 50 -9.40 -4.09 5.00
N ASP A 51 -8.79 -5.00 5.76
CA ASP A 51 -7.37 -4.87 6.08
C ASP A 51 -6.53 -5.09 4.81
N VAL A 52 -6.87 -6.12 4.04
CA VAL A 52 -6.21 -6.43 2.76
C VAL A 52 -6.43 -5.30 1.77
N VAL A 53 -7.68 -4.87 1.59
CA VAL A 53 -8.05 -3.80 0.63
C VAL A 53 -7.31 -2.50 0.94
N ARG A 54 -7.26 -2.11 2.22
CA ARG A 54 -6.59 -0.89 2.66
C ARG A 54 -5.08 -0.97 2.44
N ALA A 55 -4.47 -2.09 2.81
CA ALA A 55 -3.03 -2.28 2.67
C ALA A 55 -2.62 -2.29 1.19
N ALA A 56 -3.34 -3.02 0.35
CA ALA A 56 -3.10 -3.08 -1.09
C ALA A 56 -3.23 -1.69 -1.74
N ALA A 57 -4.29 -0.94 -1.42
CA ALA A 57 -4.48 0.40 -1.98
C ALA A 57 -3.36 1.38 -1.59
N ILE A 58 -2.84 1.30 -0.35
CA ILE A 58 -1.72 2.16 0.10
C ILE A 58 -0.41 1.79 -0.63
N LEU A 59 -0.20 0.51 -0.94
CA LEU A 59 1.07 -0.03 -1.42
C LEU A 59 1.16 -0.17 -2.95
N HIS A 60 0.05 -0.11 -3.68
CA HIS A 60 -0.02 -0.49 -5.11
C HIS A 60 1.05 0.17 -6.00
N ASP A 61 1.34 1.46 -5.75
CA ASP A 61 2.26 2.25 -6.58
C ASP A 61 3.66 2.44 -5.96
N VAL A 62 3.98 1.74 -4.86
CA VAL A 62 5.23 1.97 -4.12
C VAL A 62 6.50 1.64 -4.93
N GLY A 63 6.36 0.84 -6.00
CA GLY A 63 7.44 0.49 -6.92
C GLY A 63 7.73 1.52 -8.02
N ILE A 64 6.77 2.41 -8.34
CA ILE A 64 6.89 3.38 -9.46
C ILE A 64 8.14 4.28 -9.35
N PRO A 65 8.51 4.82 -8.18
CA PRO A 65 9.73 5.62 -8.06
C PRO A 65 11.00 4.86 -8.46
N MET A 66 11.03 3.55 -8.25
CA MET A 66 12.18 2.70 -8.60
C MET A 66 12.24 2.41 -10.09
N GLU A 67 11.09 2.20 -10.73
CA GLU A 67 11.00 2.11 -12.19
C GLU A 67 11.56 3.35 -12.86
N ILE A 68 11.15 4.53 -12.39
CA ILE A 68 11.58 5.79 -13.00
C ILE A 68 13.08 6.07 -12.74
N LYS A 69 13.57 5.77 -11.53
CA LYS A 69 14.98 6.03 -11.16
C LYS A 69 15.97 5.00 -11.69
N ARG A 70 15.54 3.75 -11.88
CA ARG A 70 16.44 2.60 -12.14
C ARG A 70 16.06 1.76 -13.37
N GLY A 71 14.91 2.03 -14.00
CA GLY A 71 14.42 1.26 -15.15
C GLY A 71 14.01 -0.18 -14.80
N VAL A 72 13.68 -0.45 -13.54
CA VAL A 72 13.24 -1.78 -13.08
C VAL A 72 11.74 -1.95 -13.17
N ASN A 73 11.25 -3.19 -13.23
CA ASN A 73 9.81 -3.46 -13.20
C ASN A 73 9.19 -3.06 -11.84
N HIS A 74 8.22 -2.14 -11.84
CA HIS A 74 7.61 -1.64 -10.60
C HIS A 74 6.77 -2.71 -9.87
N ALA A 75 6.21 -3.69 -10.56
CA ALA A 75 5.41 -4.74 -9.92
C ALA A 75 6.31 -5.64 -9.07
N GLU A 76 7.41 -6.12 -9.64
CA GLU A 76 8.38 -6.95 -8.92
C GLU A 76 9.05 -6.19 -7.76
N GLU A 77 9.44 -4.94 -7.97
CA GLU A 77 10.07 -4.13 -6.93
C GLU A 77 9.05 -3.68 -5.87
N GLY A 78 7.82 -3.38 -6.29
CA GLY A 78 6.69 -3.05 -5.44
C GLY A 78 6.39 -4.17 -4.45
N VAL A 79 6.40 -5.44 -4.89
CA VAL A 79 6.24 -6.61 -4.02
C VAL A 79 7.32 -6.64 -2.93
N LYS A 80 8.60 -6.45 -3.28
CA LYS A 80 9.70 -6.46 -2.30
C LYS A 80 9.54 -5.36 -1.26
N ILE A 81 9.20 -4.15 -1.71
CA ILE A 81 9.01 -2.99 -0.83
C ILE A 81 7.78 -3.20 0.07
N ALA A 82 6.67 -3.65 -0.50
CA ALA A 82 5.43 -3.94 0.22
C ALA A 82 5.64 -5.00 1.30
N LEU A 83 6.28 -6.13 0.97
CA LEU A 83 6.62 -7.19 1.92
C LEU A 83 7.41 -6.65 3.12
N LYS A 84 8.44 -5.84 2.84
CA LYS A 84 9.26 -5.23 3.89
C LYS A 84 8.43 -4.32 4.80
N ILE A 85 7.62 -3.43 4.21
CA ILE A 85 6.80 -2.47 4.95
C ILE A 85 5.75 -3.18 5.81
N LEU A 86 5.05 -4.18 5.27
CA LEU A 86 4.02 -4.95 5.99
C LEU A 86 4.62 -5.68 7.20
N LYS A 87 5.78 -6.32 7.01
CA LYS A 87 6.48 -7.02 8.09
C LYS A 87 6.93 -6.06 9.20
N GLU A 88 7.53 -4.93 8.84
CA GLU A 88 7.99 -3.92 9.80
C GLU A 88 6.85 -3.20 10.52
N ALA A 89 5.67 -3.10 9.89
CA ALA A 89 4.48 -2.49 10.48
C ALA A 89 3.68 -3.44 11.38
N GLY A 90 4.03 -4.73 11.42
CA GLY A 90 3.30 -5.75 12.19
C GLY A 90 1.95 -6.12 11.57
N PHE A 91 1.83 -6.07 10.24
CA PHE A 91 0.61 -6.52 9.54
C PHE A 91 0.40 -8.04 9.70
N PRO A 92 -0.85 -8.54 9.79
CA PRO A 92 -1.12 -9.96 9.97
C PRO A 92 -0.47 -10.82 8.88
N ALA A 93 0.39 -11.75 9.29
CA ALA A 93 1.20 -12.56 8.37
C ALA A 93 0.36 -13.43 7.43
N ASP A 94 -0.80 -13.90 7.92
CA ASP A 94 -1.79 -14.69 7.17
C ASP A 94 -2.48 -13.89 6.04
N LYS A 95 -2.37 -12.57 6.06
CA LYS A 95 -2.94 -11.67 5.06
C LYS A 95 -1.92 -11.10 4.09
N VAL A 96 -0.62 -11.25 4.35
CA VAL A 96 0.45 -10.62 3.55
C VAL A 96 0.38 -11.04 2.09
N ASP A 97 0.22 -12.33 1.81
CA ASP A 97 0.18 -12.85 0.44
C ASP A 97 -0.98 -12.29 -0.38
N GLN A 98 -2.11 -11.97 0.26
CA GLN A 98 -3.26 -11.36 -0.40
C GLN A 98 -3.02 -9.89 -0.79
N VAL A 99 -2.08 -9.22 -0.13
CA VAL A 99 -1.73 -7.82 -0.40
C VAL A 99 -0.68 -7.70 -1.51
N VAL A 100 0.26 -8.64 -1.58
CA VAL A 100 1.39 -8.60 -2.51
C VAL A 100 1.21 -9.50 -3.73
N TYR A 101 0.03 -10.10 -3.91
CA TYR A 101 -0.28 -10.88 -5.09
C TYR A 101 -0.29 -9.98 -6.33
N ALA A 102 0.57 -10.28 -7.31
CA ALA A 102 0.67 -9.60 -8.59
C ALA A 102 0.17 -10.51 -9.72
#